data_AF-A0A6D2KAS0-F1
#
_entry.id   AF-A0A6D2KAS0-F1
#
_cell.length_a   1.000
_cell.length_b   1.000
_cell.length_c   1.000
_cell.angle_alpha   90.00
_cell.angle_beta   90.00
_cell.angle_gamma   90.00
#
_symmetry.space_group_name_H-M   'P 1'
#
loop_
_entity.id
_entity.type
_entity.pdbx_description
1 polymer ?
#
loop_
_entity_poly.entity_id
_entity_poly.type
_entity_poly.pdbx_seq_one_letter_code
_entity_poly.pdbx_strand_id
1 'polypeptide(L)'
;MENNAMRILEEIKSSDLIENRVQLLTRLAQLDIEETSDVPSFVDSLTTLWEDFTCLDVSQCLLNKAILPVASKYLALDRPDCSHYFLAFGIKVSQWCAKHLNMSVMSMEESQEEEHSNVFFQLLLDYLRFSASSYTAIGKICFMSDEASAVTVHKFVSEQLNLMKEKVESFSTEILKAVQAVIDSIVRLCKDYSPAVNQWINDKKTNGNEGIARMEQGNNTVCNLVSLITLGVKSLSELGMLAARDGGNLVTILNTSWKGVITLLQIDKQMVSEVDIGEIILKLISLIKESLRFAAEAWSCSGKENVSATEARRVFLPVKFYLINAVKVVALFPSQASLVFKEIALCVLMISAFKVY
;
A
#
# COMPACT_ATOMS: atom_id res chain seq x y z
N MET A 1 -21.43 -17.57 30.60
CA MET A 1 -21.33 -18.65 29.58
C MET A 1 -20.03 -18.42 28.86
N GLU A 2 -19.14 -19.39 28.86
CA GLU A 2 -17.85 -19.30 28.19
C GLU A 2 -18.10 -19.26 26.67
N ASN A 3 -17.63 -18.20 26.01
CA ASN A 3 -17.78 -18.02 24.56
C ASN A 3 -17.14 -19.23 23.85
N ASN A 4 -17.92 -19.94 23.03
CA ASN A 4 -17.45 -21.15 22.32
C ASN A 4 -16.19 -20.87 21.48
N ALA A 5 -16.04 -19.64 20.97
CA ALA A 5 -14.86 -19.21 20.23
C ALA A 5 -13.60 -19.14 21.11
N MET A 6 -13.71 -18.62 22.33
CA MET A 6 -12.59 -18.56 23.28
C MET A 6 -12.17 -19.95 23.76
N ARG A 7 -13.12 -20.87 23.96
CA ARG A 7 -12.78 -22.26 24.31
C ARG A 7 -11.94 -22.91 23.22
N ILE A 8 -12.34 -22.79 21.95
CA ILE A 8 -11.58 -23.33 20.82
C ILE A 8 -10.21 -22.67 20.70
N LEU A 9 -10.12 -21.37 20.99
CA LEU A 9 -8.85 -20.64 20.99
C LEU A 9 -7.87 -21.17 22.06
N GLU A 10 -8.36 -21.49 23.26
CA GLU A 10 -7.55 -22.14 24.30
C GLU A 10 -7.17 -23.58 23.91
N GLU A 11 -8.06 -24.33 23.26
CA GLU A 11 -7.73 -25.64 22.68
C GLU A 11 -6.60 -25.51 21.63
N ILE A 12 -6.63 -24.48 20.77
CA ILE A 12 -5.56 -24.20 19.80
C ILE A 12 -4.23 -23.93 20.51
N LYS A 13 -4.23 -23.07 21.53
CA LYS A 13 -3.01 -22.73 22.30
C LYS A 13 -2.40 -23.95 23.00
N SER A 14 -3.23 -24.87 23.48
CA SER A 14 -2.80 -26.09 24.17
C SER A 14 -2.34 -27.22 23.26
N SER A 15 -2.62 -27.13 21.95
CA SER A 15 -2.27 -28.18 20.99
C SER A 15 -0.80 -28.05 20.58
N ASP A 16 -0.02 -29.13 20.68
CA ASP A 16 1.36 -29.18 20.18
C ASP A 16 1.45 -29.49 18.67
N LEU A 17 0.37 -30.01 18.08
CA LEU A 17 0.32 -30.40 16.66
C LEU A 17 -0.24 -29.28 15.79
N ILE A 18 0.48 -28.90 14.73
CA ILE A 18 0.09 -27.82 13.81
C ILE A 18 -1.19 -28.19 13.05
N GLU A 19 -1.33 -29.44 12.61
CA GLU A 19 -2.50 -29.92 11.87
C GLU A 19 -3.79 -29.78 12.70
N ASN A 20 -3.70 -30.08 14.00
CA ASN A 20 -4.81 -29.90 14.93
C ASN A 20 -5.16 -28.41 15.08
N ARG A 21 -4.15 -27.53 15.23
CA ARG A 21 -4.36 -26.08 15.28
C ARG A 21 -5.06 -25.57 14.03
N VAL A 22 -4.64 -26.02 12.84
CA VAL A 22 -5.26 -25.67 11.54
C VAL A 22 -6.72 -26.13 11.46
N GLN A 23 -7.02 -27.36 11.88
CA GLN A 23 -8.41 -27.87 11.91
C GLN A 23 -9.30 -27.07 12.86
N LEU A 24 -8.79 -26.75 14.06
CA LEU A 24 -9.50 -25.94 15.05
C LEU A 24 -9.74 -24.51 14.56
N LEU A 25 -8.75 -23.88 13.92
CA LEU A 25 -8.90 -22.55 13.28
C LEU A 25 -9.94 -22.57 12.15
N THR A 26 -9.94 -23.64 11.35
CA THR A 26 -10.95 -23.81 10.28
C THR A 26 -12.35 -23.94 10.87
N ARG A 27 -12.51 -24.70 11.96
CA ARG A 27 -13.77 -24.79 12.70
C ARG A 27 -14.17 -23.44 13.28
N LEU A 28 -13.21 -22.69 13.85
CA LEU A 28 -13.43 -21.36 14.40
C LEU A 28 -13.91 -20.36 13.34
N ALA A 29 -13.36 -20.43 12.12
CA ALA A 29 -13.81 -19.60 10.99
C ALA A 29 -15.27 -19.89 10.59
N GLN A 30 -15.75 -21.13 10.80
CA GLN A 30 -17.11 -21.55 10.47
C GLN A 30 -18.15 -21.23 11.55
N LEU A 31 -17.74 -21.02 12.81
CA LEU A 31 -18.67 -20.73 13.91
C LEU A 31 -19.32 -19.35 13.78
N ASP A 32 -20.63 -19.26 13.97
CA ASP A 32 -21.33 -17.97 14.04
C ASP A 32 -20.76 -17.10 15.16
N ILE A 33 -20.60 -15.80 14.87
CA ILE A 33 -20.04 -14.87 15.85
C ILE A 33 -21.15 -14.47 16.83
N GLU A 34 -20.89 -14.66 18.12
CA GLU A 34 -21.73 -14.16 19.20
C GLU A 34 -21.50 -12.64 19.39
N GLU A 35 -22.57 -11.84 19.43
CA GLU A 35 -22.54 -10.36 19.56
C GLU A 35 -21.82 -9.88 20.85
N THR A 36 -21.70 -10.74 21.87
CA THR A 36 -21.06 -10.45 23.16
C THR A 36 -19.59 -10.87 23.21
N SER A 37 -18.96 -11.16 22.07
CA SER A 37 -17.57 -11.59 22.02
C SER A 37 -16.60 -10.47 22.44
N ASP A 38 -15.66 -10.80 23.34
CA ASP A 38 -14.51 -9.94 23.67
C ASP A 38 -13.53 -9.95 22.50
N VAL A 39 -13.84 -9.13 21.48
CA VAL A 39 -13.04 -8.99 20.26
C VAL A 39 -11.59 -8.60 20.56
N PRO A 40 -11.29 -7.63 21.46
CA PRO A 40 -9.92 -7.33 21.88
C PRO A 40 -9.12 -8.55 22.32
N SER A 41 -9.61 -9.28 23.34
CA SER A 41 -8.90 -10.44 23.88
C SER A 41 -8.72 -11.55 22.84
N PHE A 42 -9.70 -11.68 21.94
CA PHE A 42 -9.67 -12.65 20.87
C PHE A 42 -8.60 -12.33 19.82
N VAL A 43 -8.53 -11.07 19.35
CA VAL A 43 -7.53 -10.64 18.35
C VAL A 43 -6.11 -10.67 18.95
N ASP A 44 -5.93 -10.32 20.22
CA ASP A 44 -4.63 -10.44 20.91
C ASP A 44 -4.17 -11.90 20.97
N SER A 45 -5.09 -12.83 21.19
CA SER A 45 -4.79 -14.25 21.17
C SER A 45 -4.44 -14.75 19.76
N LEU A 46 -5.14 -14.30 18.71
CA LEU A 46 -4.75 -14.60 17.32
C LEU A 46 -3.37 -14.03 16.99
N THR A 47 -3.05 -12.84 17.48
CA THR A 47 -1.74 -12.20 17.30
C THR A 47 -0.63 -12.99 18.00
N THR A 48 -0.93 -13.58 19.15
CA THR A 48 -0.01 -14.47 19.88
C THR A 48 0.22 -15.79 19.15
N LEU A 49 -0.82 -16.34 18.51
CA LEU A 49 -0.74 -17.55 17.68
C LEU A 49 0.07 -17.34 16.39
N TRP A 50 0.18 -16.09 15.91
CA TRP A 50 1.03 -15.75 14.78
C TRP A 50 2.50 -15.75 15.21
N GLU A 51 3.24 -16.80 14.87
CA GLU A 51 4.65 -16.94 15.23
C GLU A 51 5.56 -16.08 14.31
N ASP A 52 6.62 -15.51 14.88
CA ASP A 52 7.53 -14.57 14.19
C ASP A 52 8.65 -15.25 13.40
N PHE A 53 8.86 -16.54 13.64
CA PHE A 53 9.80 -17.30 12.84
C PHE A 53 9.20 -17.60 11.47
N THR A 54 10.10 -17.71 10.50
CA THR A 54 9.74 -17.96 9.11
C THR A 54 9.66 -19.45 8.87
N CYS A 55 8.90 -19.84 7.86
CA CYS A 55 8.70 -21.23 7.49
C CYS A 55 10.03 -21.94 7.18
N LEU A 56 10.19 -23.15 7.69
CA LEU A 56 11.14 -24.13 7.16
C LEU A 56 10.43 -25.13 6.22
N ASP A 57 9.11 -25.26 6.35
CA ASP A 57 8.21 -26.10 5.55
C ASP A 57 6.84 -25.44 5.33
N VAL A 58 5.93 -26.11 4.62
CA VAL A 58 4.59 -25.60 4.30
C VAL A 58 3.66 -25.43 5.52
N SER A 59 3.97 -26.07 6.66
CA SER A 59 3.09 -26.18 7.83
C SER A 59 2.82 -24.81 8.45
N GLN A 60 3.84 -23.95 8.54
CA GLN A 60 3.67 -22.60 9.08
C GLN A 60 2.78 -21.73 8.18
N CYS A 61 2.95 -21.86 6.86
CA CYS A 61 2.12 -21.16 5.89
C CYS A 61 0.65 -21.62 5.97
N LEU A 62 0.40 -22.90 6.19
CA LEU A 62 -0.95 -23.44 6.41
C LEU A 62 -1.58 -22.89 7.70
N LEU A 63 -0.81 -22.86 8.79
CA LEU A 63 -1.27 -22.30 10.07
C LEU A 63 -1.65 -20.83 9.93
N ASN A 64 -0.72 -20.01 9.43
CA ASN A 64 -0.93 -18.58 9.24
C ASN A 64 -2.08 -18.28 8.27
N LYS A 65 -2.21 -19.08 7.20
CA LYS A 65 -3.34 -19.01 6.27
C LYS A 65 -4.68 -19.32 6.94
N ALA A 66 -4.72 -20.22 7.93
CA ALA A 66 -5.95 -20.53 8.67
C ALA A 66 -6.34 -19.43 9.69
N ILE A 67 -5.38 -18.63 10.17
CA ILE A 67 -5.64 -17.52 11.11
C ILE A 67 -6.35 -16.34 10.40
N LEU A 68 -5.93 -15.99 9.18
CA LEU A 68 -6.42 -14.81 8.46
C LEU A 68 -7.95 -14.77 8.22
N PRO A 69 -8.62 -15.87 7.81
CA PRO A 69 -10.07 -15.89 7.66
C PRO A 69 -10.81 -15.62 8.98
N VAL A 70 -10.27 -16.13 10.10
CA VAL A 70 -10.84 -15.88 11.43
C VAL A 70 -10.74 -14.39 11.77
N ALA A 71 -9.56 -13.78 11.63
CA ALA A 71 -9.37 -12.34 11.86
C ALA A 71 -10.27 -11.49 10.95
N SER A 72 -10.37 -11.85 9.67
CA SER A 72 -11.22 -11.15 8.69
C SER A 72 -12.70 -11.20 9.07
N LYS A 73 -13.17 -12.33 9.61
CA LYS A 73 -14.55 -12.49 10.06
C LYS A 73 -14.90 -11.55 11.22
N TYR A 74 -13.99 -11.43 12.20
CA TYR A 74 -14.18 -10.54 13.33
C TYR A 74 -14.04 -9.06 12.94
N LEU A 75 -13.15 -8.74 11.99
CA LEU A 75 -13.06 -7.40 11.41
C LEU A 75 -14.37 -6.97 10.73
N ALA A 76 -15.07 -7.92 10.08
CA ALA A 76 -16.33 -7.66 9.40
C ALA A 76 -17.50 -7.32 10.35
N LEU A 77 -17.34 -7.49 11.66
CA LEU A 77 -18.30 -6.98 12.66
C LEU A 77 -18.33 -5.45 12.73
N ASP A 78 -17.37 -4.78 12.09
CA ASP A 78 -17.31 -3.32 11.94
C ASP A 78 -17.37 -2.60 13.29
N ARG A 79 -16.64 -3.13 14.28
CA ARG A 79 -16.54 -2.62 15.66
C ARG A 79 -15.44 -1.56 15.77
N PRO A 80 -15.79 -0.25 15.84
CA PRO A 80 -14.78 0.80 15.78
C PRO A 80 -13.75 0.77 16.89
N ASP A 81 -14.23 0.48 18.09
CA ASP A 81 -13.49 0.37 19.34
C ASP A 81 -12.40 -0.71 19.33
N CYS A 82 -12.42 -1.61 18.34
CA CYS A 82 -11.48 -2.72 18.23
C CYS A 82 -10.48 -2.58 17.07
N SER A 83 -10.55 -1.50 16.28
CA SER A 83 -9.83 -1.42 15.01
C SER A 83 -8.31 -1.44 15.16
N HIS A 84 -7.77 -0.83 16.22
CA HIS A 84 -6.32 -0.82 16.48
C HIS A 84 -5.74 -2.22 16.72
N TYR A 85 -6.51 -3.15 17.30
CA TYR A 85 -6.08 -4.55 17.45
C TYR A 85 -5.87 -5.23 16.10
N PHE A 86 -6.78 -4.99 15.14
CA PHE A 86 -6.65 -5.52 13.79
C PHE A 86 -5.48 -4.88 13.02
N LEU A 87 -5.21 -3.60 13.23
CA LEU A 87 -4.03 -2.94 12.65
C LEU A 87 -2.73 -3.51 13.22
N ALA A 88 -2.66 -3.72 14.54
CA ALA A 88 -1.51 -4.31 15.20
C ALA A 88 -1.24 -5.74 14.70
N PHE A 89 -2.30 -6.56 14.59
CA PHE A 89 -2.23 -7.87 13.97
C PHE A 89 -1.74 -7.78 12.52
N GLY A 90 -2.33 -6.87 11.72
CA GLY A 90 -1.95 -6.65 10.33
C GLY A 90 -0.47 -6.26 10.16
N ILE A 91 0.05 -5.36 11.00
CA ILE A 91 1.49 -5.02 11.02
C ILE A 91 2.35 -6.28 11.15
N LYS A 92 2.02 -7.16 12.09
CA LYS A 92 2.77 -8.41 12.33
C LYS A 92 2.73 -9.32 11.10
N VAL A 93 1.55 -9.50 10.50
CA VAL A 93 1.39 -10.30 9.27
C VAL A 93 2.18 -9.70 8.11
N SER A 94 2.17 -8.37 7.94
CA SER A 94 2.92 -7.67 6.90
C SER A 94 4.42 -7.92 7.00
N GLN A 95 4.96 -7.76 8.21
CA GLN A 95 6.39 -7.95 8.48
C GLN A 95 6.80 -9.40 8.21
N TRP A 96 5.96 -10.35 8.61
CA TRP A 96 6.17 -11.77 8.32
C TRP A 96 6.14 -12.05 6.82
N CYS A 97 5.15 -11.52 6.08
CA CYS A 97 5.04 -11.69 4.62
C CYS A 97 6.25 -11.11 3.88
N ALA A 98 6.72 -9.91 4.28
CA ALA A 98 7.89 -9.28 3.68
C ALA A 98 9.17 -10.11 3.93
N LYS A 99 9.35 -10.59 5.17
CA LYS A 99 10.47 -11.47 5.51
C LYS A 99 10.41 -12.78 4.70
N HIS A 100 9.21 -13.35 4.56
CA HIS A 100 8.99 -14.56 3.78
C HIS A 100 9.29 -14.38 2.29
N LEU A 101 8.78 -13.32 1.66
CA LEU A 101 9.10 -12.98 0.27
C LEU A 101 10.60 -12.88 0.05
N ASN A 102 11.32 -12.23 0.97
CA ASN A 102 12.76 -12.04 0.86
C ASN A 102 13.56 -13.35 0.95
N MET A 103 13.21 -14.29 1.85
CA MET A 103 13.97 -15.55 1.91
C MET A 103 13.63 -16.49 0.76
N SER A 104 12.39 -16.49 0.26
CA SER A 104 12.03 -17.25 -0.94
C SER A 104 12.86 -16.84 -2.17
N VAL A 105 13.34 -15.59 -2.21
CA VAL A 105 14.26 -15.10 -3.24
C VAL A 105 15.71 -15.57 -3.00
N MET A 106 16.14 -15.64 -1.73
CA MET A 106 17.50 -16.06 -1.40
C MET A 106 17.73 -17.57 -1.52
N SER A 107 16.67 -18.39 -1.53
CA SER A 107 16.76 -19.85 -1.67
C SER A 107 16.62 -20.35 -3.12
N MET A 108 16.72 -19.48 -4.13
CA MET A 108 16.53 -19.87 -5.54
C MET A 108 17.60 -20.82 -6.12
N GLU A 109 18.57 -21.26 -5.31
CA GLU A 109 19.53 -22.29 -5.74
C GLU A 109 19.04 -23.74 -5.47
N GLU A 110 18.09 -23.99 -4.57
CA GLU A 110 17.60 -25.37 -4.31
C GLU A 110 16.11 -25.42 -3.94
N SER A 111 15.29 -25.94 -4.87
CA SER A 111 13.98 -26.59 -4.67
C SER A 111 13.07 -26.13 -3.50
N GLN A 112 12.44 -24.95 -3.58
CA GLN A 112 11.19 -24.76 -2.83
C GLN A 112 10.07 -25.56 -3.53
N GLU A 113 9.43 -26.49 -2.80
CA GLU A 113 8.29 -27.27 -3.31
C GLU A 113 7.19 -26.31 -3.82
N GLU A 114 6.74 -26.51 -5.07
CA GLU A 114 5.71 -25.67 -5.73
C GLU A 114 4.47 -25.46 -4.85
N GLU A 115 4.11 -26.47 -4.06
CA GLU A 115 3.02 -26.43 -3.08
C GLU A 115 3.21 -25.35 -2.01
N HIS A 116 4.41 -25.22 -1.43
CA HIS A 116 4.70 -24.23 -0.41
C HIS A 116 4.54 -22.81 -0.95
N SER A 117 5.08 -22.55 -2.15
CA SER A 117 4.95 -21.26 -2.84
C SER A 117 3.47 -20.90 -3.07
N ASN A 118 2.67 -21.87 -3.55
CA ASN A 118 1.24 -21.68 -3.78
C ASN A 118 0.47 -21.35 -2.49
N VAL A 119 0.77 -22.04 -1.39
CA VAL A 119 0.15 -21.75 -0.08
C VAL A 119 0.53 -20.34 0.40
N PHE A 120 1.79 -19.96 0.28
CA PHE A 120 2.27 -18.63 0.67
C PHE A 120 1.61 -17.51 -0.15
N PHE A 121 1.56 -17.62 -1.48
CA PHE A 121 0.93 -16.59 -2.31
C PHE A 121 -0.57 -16.47 -2.08
N GLN A 122 -1.24 -17.57 -1.72
CA GLN A 122 -2.63 -17.52 -1.28
C GLN A 122 -2.79 -16.80 0.06
N LEU A 123 -1.90 -17.05 1.03
CA LEU A 123 -1.86 -16.31 2.30
C LEU A 123 -1.65 -14.81 2.05
N LEU A 124 -0.70 -14.44 1.19
CA LEU A 124 -0.42 -13.04 0.83
C LEU A 124 -1.66 -12.37 0.20
N LEU A 125 -2.35 -13.07 -0.70
CA LEU A 125 -3.59 -12.59 -1.30
C LEU A 125 -4.68 -12.32 -0.24
N ASP A 126 -4.88 -13.27 0.67
CA ASP A 126 -5.87 -13.14 1.74
C ASP A 126 -5.50 -12.02 2.73
N TYR A 127 -4.21 -11.84 2.98
CA TYR A 127 -3.69 -10.74 3.80
C TYR A 127 -3.92 -9.36 3.16
N LEU A 128 -3.67 -9.21 1.86
CA LEU A 128 -3.91 -7.93 1.17
C LEU A 128 -5.40 -7.57 1.18
N ARG A 129 -6.29 -8.56 1.06
CA ARG A 129 -7.75 -8.36 1.21
C ARG A 129 -8.15 -7.95 2.62
N PHE A 130 -7.58 -8.61 3.63
CA PHE A 130 -7.74 -8.22 5.03
C PHE A 130 -7.28 -6.77 5.26
N SER A 131 -6.15 -6.39 4.68
CA SER A 131 -5.60 -5.03 4.80
C SER A 131 -6.51 -3.98 4.16
N ALA A 132 -7.00 -4.23 2.94
CA ALA A 132 -7.96 -3.34 2.28
C ALA A 132 -9.26 -3.16 3.09
N SER A 133 -9.72 -4.22 3.75
CA SER A 133 -10.89 -4.19 4.64
C SER A 133 -10.59 -3.42 5.93
N SER A 134 -9.38 -3.59 6.49
CA SER A 134 -8.93 -2.89 7.69
C SER A 134 -8.91 -1.38 7.48
N TYR A 135 -8.42 -0.92 6.32
CA TYR A 135 -8.48 0.50 5.93
C TYR A 135 -9.91 1.03 5.84
N THR A 136 -10.85 0.22 5.35
CA THR A 136 -12.26 0.61 5.25
C THR A 136 -12.90 0.73 6.63
N ALA A 137 -12.57 -0.18 7.56
CA ALA A 137 -13.02 -0.11 8.94
C ALA A 137 -12.52 1.17 9.62
N ILE A 138 -11.22 1.48 9.52
CA ILE A 138 -10.67 2.69 10.15
C ILE A 138 -11.12 3.99 9.49
N GLY A 139 -11.39 4.01 8.18
CA GLY A 139 -11.87 5.22 7.51
C GLY A 139 -13.21 5.74 8.05
N LYS A 140 -14.05 4.86 8.60
CA LYS A 140 -15.34 5.22 9.24
C LYS A 140 -15.14 5.88 10.61
N ILE A 141 -13.97 5.70 11.20
CA ILE A 141 -13.64 6.02 12.57
C ILE A 141 -12.66 7.16 12.44
N CYS A 142 -13.15 8.38 12.19
CA CYS A 142 -12.31 9.57 12.16
C CYS A 142 -11.74 9.81 13.57
N PHE A 143 -10.68 9.09 13.93
CA PHE A 143 -10.03 9.10 15.22
C PHE A 143 -8.54 9.29 15.03
N MET A 144 -8.08 10.48 15.39
CA MET A 144 -6.71 10.73 15.84
C MET A 144 -6.74 11.51 17.15
N SER A 145 -7.69 11.17 18.05
CA SER A 145 -7.72 11.79 19.37
C SER A 145 -6.57 11.29 20.24
N ASP A 146 -6.06 10.08 20.02
CA ASP A 146 -4.89 9.57 20.76
C ASP A 146 -3.69 9.29 19.84
N GLU A 147 -2.50 9.55 20.36
CA GLU A 147 -1.23 9.44 19.66
C GLU A 147 -0.81 7.98 19.37
N ALA A 148 -1.25 7.02 20.19
CA ALA A 148 -0.89 5.62 20.01
C ALA A 148 -1.60 5.00 18.79
N SER A 149 -2.88 5.32 18.60
CA SER A 149 -3.67 4.94 17.43
C SER A 149 -3.08 5.54 16.16
N ALA A 150 -2.63 6.80 16.22
CA ALA A 150 -1.96 7.48 15.12
C ALA A 150 -0.70 6.75 14.65
N VAL A 151 0.18 6.43 15.60
CA VAL A 151 1.43 5.69 15.34
C VAL A 151 1.12 4.32 14.74
N THR A 152 0.07 3.64 15.21
CA THR A 152 -0.33 2.32 14.71
C THR A 152 -0.83 2.40 13.27
N VAL A 153 -1.70 3.36 12.93
CA VAL A 153 -2.16 3.57 11.54
C VAL A 153 -0.97 3.89 10.64
N HIS A 154 -0.10 4.81 11.05
CA HIS A 154 1.07 5.19 10.27
C HIS A 154 2.00 4.00 10.01
N LYS A 155 2.27 3.20 11.04
CA LYS A 155 3.08 1.99 10.92
C LYS A 155 2.41 0.98 9.98
N PHE A 156 1.11 0.74 10.12
CA PHE A 156 0.39 -0.17 9.22
C PHE A 156 0.46 0.25 7.76
N VAL A 157 0.23 1.54 7.47
CA VAL A 157 0.36 2.11 6.11
C VAL A 157 1.77 1.95 5.57
N SER A 158 2.79 2.24 6.39
CA SER A 158 4.20 2.09 6.01
C SER A 158 4.55 0.65 5.67
N GLU A 159 4.15 -0.31 6.50
CA GLU A 159 4.42 -1.74 6.28
C GLU A 159 3.71 -2.25 5.02
N GLN A 160 2.47 -1.80 4.76
CA GLN A 160 1.76 -2.17 3.51
C GLN A 160 2.44 -1.61 2.27
N LEU A 161 2.81 -0.33 2.30
CA LEU A 161 3.48 0.30 1.17
C LEU A 161 4.85 -0.33 0.89
N ASN A 162 5.57 -0.76 1.92
CA ASN A 162 6.82 -1.50 1.76
C ASN A 162 6.58 -2.89 1.17
N LEU A 163 5.64 -3.66 1.72
CA LEU A 163 5.30 -5.00 1.22
C LEU A 163 4.91 -4.99 -0.26
N MET A 164 4.14 -3.99 -0.71
CA MET A 164 3.73 -3.89 -2.12
C MET A 164 4.90 -3.55 -3.07
N LYS A 165 6.01 -3.01 -2.56
CA LYS A 165 7.22 -2.77 -3.35
C LYS A 165 8.11 -4.02 -3.42
N GLU A 166 7.98 -4.93 -2.47
CA GLU A 166 8.75 -6.18 -2.45
C GLU A 166 8.30 -7.10 -3.58
N LYS A 167 9.15 -7.23 -4.62
CA LYS A 167 8.99 -8.20 -5.71
C LYS A 167 7.62 -8.15 -6.40
N VAL A 168 7.08 -6.97 -6.63
CA VAL A 168 5.81 -6.78 -7.36
C VAL A 168 5.78 -7.48 -8.73
N GLU A 169 6.94 -7.68 -9.35
CA GLU A 169 7.15 -8.42 -10.61
C GLU A 169 6.84 -9.94 -10.51
N SER A 170 6.89 -10.53 -9.32
CA SER A 170 6.60 -11.96 -9.12
C SER A 170 5.12 -12.24 -8.81
N PHE A 171 4.30 -11.21 -8.69
CA PHE A 171 2.92 -11.34 -8.26
C PHE A 171 2.01 -11.83 -9.40
N SER A 172 1.10 -12.75 -9.06
CA SER A 172 0.02 -13.15 -9.96
C SER A 172 -0.97 -12.01 -10.19
N THR A 173 -1.80 -12.14 -11.23
CA THR A 173 -2.82 -11.13 -11.55
C THR A 173 -3.80 -10.90 -10.39
N GLU A 174 -4.12 -11.93 -9.63
CA GLU A 174 -5.00 -11.88 -8.46
C GLU A 174 -4.38 -11.05 -7.33
N ILE A 175 -3.08 -11.24 -7.07
CA ILE A 175 -2.33 -10.47 -6.06
C ILE A 175 -2.23 -9.01 -6.51
N LEU A 176 -1.93 -8.75 -7.78
CA LEU A 176 -1.87 -7.39 -8.31
C LEU A 176 -3.22 -6.64 -8.17
N LYS A 177 -4.35 -7.34 -8.33
CA LYS A 177 -5.69 -6.77 -8.06
C LYS A 177 -5.88 -6.45 -6.57
N ALA A 178 -5.39 -7.30 -5.67
CA ALA A 178 -5.46 -7.06 -4.24
C ALA A 178 -4.55 -5.88 -3.83
N VAL A 179 -3.34 -5.77 -4.39
CA VAL A 179 -2.45 -4.61 -4.25
C VAL A 179 -3.17 -3.32 -4.70
N GLN A 180 -3.84 -3.35 -5.86
CA GLN A 180 -4.63 -2.22 -6.33
C GLN A 180 -5.72 -1.82 -5.31
N ALA A 181 -6.45 -2.79 -4.76
CA ALA A 181 -7.47 -2.54 -3.76
C ALA A 181 -6.89 -1.91 -2.48
N VAL A 182 -5.70 -2.34 -2.05
CA VAL A 182 -4.98 -1.74 -0.92
C VAL A 182 -4.60 -0.29 -1.21
N ILE A 183 -4.02 0.00 -2.38
CA ILE A 183 -3.67 1.38 -2.78
C ILE A 183 -4.92 2.27 -2.80
N ASP A 184 -6.00 1.82 -3.42
CA ASP A 184 -7.26 2.56 -3.48
C ASP A 184 -7.84 2.83 -2.08
N SER A 185 -7.72 1.87 -1.16
CA SER A 185 -8.14 2.03 0.23
C SER A 185 -7.27 3.01 1.03
N ILE A 186 -5.94 3.01 0.84
CA ILE A 186 -5.04 3.99 1.48
C ILE A 186 -5.34 5.42 0.98
N VAL A 187 -5.55 5.57 -0.32
CA VAL A 187 -5.91 6.86 -0.92
C VAL A 187 -7.27 7.33 -0.41
N ARG A 188 -8.24 6.42 -0.28
CA ARG A 188 -9.55 6.71 0.31
C ARG A 188 -9.43 7.14 1.77
N LEU A 189 -8.65 6.43 2.57
CA LEU A 189 -8.38 6.81 3.97
C LEU A 189 -7.92 8.26 4.09
N CYS A 190 -6.93 8.67 3.28
CA CYS A 190 -6.41 10.04 3.31
C CYS A 190 -7.48 11.07 2.89
N LYS A 191 -8.33 10.72 1.91
CA LYS A 191 -9.42 11.58 1.46
C LYS A 191 -10.49 11.76 2.52
N ASP A 192 -10.93 10.68 3.13
CA ASP A 192 -12.00 10.67 4.12
C ASP A 192 -11.54 11.44 5.38
N TYR A 193 -10.24 11.44 5.65
CA TYR A 193 -9.64 12.14 6.78
C TYR A 193 -9.47 13.66 6.58
N SER A 194 -9.31 14.13 5.33
CA SER A 194 -9.07 15.55 5.03
C SER A 194 -10.17 16.52 5.46
N PRO A 195 -11.48 16.26 5.24
CA PRO A 195 -12.54 17.15 5.70
C PRO A 195 -12.54 17.36 7.22
N ALA A 196 -12.26 16.30 8.00
CA ALA A 196 -12.20 16.37 9.46
C ALA A 196 -11.07 17.29 9.94
N VAL A 197 -9.90 17.19 9.29
CA VAL A 197 -8.76 18.07 9.54
C VAL A 197 -9.07 19.52 9.17
N ASN A 198 -9.71 19.75 8.02
CA ASN A 198 -10.08 21.10 7.56
C ASN A 198 -11.11 21.78 8.45
N GLN A 199 -12.13 21.04 8.90
CA GLN A 199 -13.10 21.53 9.85
C GLN A 199 -12.42 21.94 11.17
N TRP A 200 -11.50 21.12 11.67
CA TRP A 200 -10.74 21.42 12.88
C TRP A 200 -9.90 22.70 12.76
N ILE A 201 -9.21 22.89 11.62
CA ILE A 201 -8.44 24.12 11.35
C ILE A 201 -9.34 25.36 11.31
N ASN A 202 -10.54 25.24 10.71
CA ASN A 202 -11.47 26.35 10.59
C ASN A 202 -12.08 26.72 11.94
N ASP A 203 -12.50 25.74 12.75
CA ASP A 203 -13.05 25.95 14.10
C ASP A 203 -12.03 26.62 15.03
N LYS A 204 -10.73 26.37 14.82
CA LYS A 204 -9.62 27.04 15.52
C LYS A 204 -9.46 28.52 15.13
N LYS A 205 -9.74 28.89 13.87
CA LYS A 205 -9.66 30.30 13.41
C LYS A 205 -10.80 31.15 13.97
N THR A 206 -11.95 30.54 14.26
CA THR A 206 -13.14 31.21 14.80
C THR A 206 -13.13 31.31 16.33
N ASN A 207 -12.57 30.32 17.05
CA ASN A 207 -12.61 30.26 18.51
C ASN A 207 -11.26 30.67 19.15
N GLY A 208 -10.99 31.98 19.16
CA GLY A 208 -9.79 32.52 19.80
C GLY A 208 -9.79 32.34 21.33
N ASN A 209 -8.65 31.84 21.85
CA ASN A 209 -8.18 31.89 23.26
C ASN A 209 -8.50 30.76 24.27
N GLU A 210 -9.17 29.64 23.94
CA GLU A 210 -9.27 28.49 24.88
C GLU A 210 -8.19 27.39 24.65
N GLY A 211 -7.13 27.72 23.89
CA GLY A 211 -6.47 26.76 23.00
C GLY A 211 -5.11 26.18 23.41
N ILE A 212 -4.74 26.06 24.69
CA ILE A 212 -3.40 25.53 25.04
C ILE A 212 -3.38 23.98 25.08
N ALA A 213 -4.34 23.33 25.75
CA ALA A 213 -4.40 21.85 25.76
C ALA A 213 -4.92 21.27 24.42
N ARG A 214 -5.81 22.00 23.72
CA ARG A 214 -6.24 21.65 22.35
C ARG A 214 -5.18 21.95 21.28
N MET A 215 -4.11 22.68 21.62
CA MET A 215 -3.02 23.03 20.70
C MET A 215 -2.21 21.80 20.30
N GLU A 216 -1.88 20.95 21.28
CA GLU A 216 -1.04 19.76 21.07
C GLU A 216 -1.79 18.68 20.28
N GLN A 217 -3.04 18.40 20.67
CA GLN A 217 -3.83 17.31 20.07
C GLN A 217 -4.16 17.56 18.59
N GLY A 218 -4.50 18.79 18.20
CA GLY A 218 -4.80 19.06 16.80
C GLY A 218 -3.62 19.46 15.92
N ASN A 219 -2.49 19.91 16.48
CA ASN A 219 -1.23 19.88 15.73
C ASN A 219 -0.88 18.43 15.37
N ASN A 220 -1.01 17.50 16.32
CA ASN A 220 -0.71 16.09 16.10
C ASN A 220 -1.57 15.49 14.97
N THR A 221 -2.89 15.70 15.01
CA THR A 221 -3.86 15.28 13.98
C THR A 221 -3.51 15.76 12.56
N VAL A 222 -3.16 17.04 12.41
CA VAL A 222 -2.75 17.62 11.10
C VAL A 222 -1.41 17.05 10.64
N CYS A 223 -0.41 17.01 11.53
CA CYS A 223 0.90 16.43 11.25
C CYS A 223 0.79 14.97 10.80
N ASN A 224 -0.13 14.21 11.39
CA ASN A 224 -0.33 12.81 11.02
C ASN A 224 -0.94 12.63 9.62
N LEU A 225 -1.92 13.45 9.21
CA LEU A 225 -2.45 13.41 7.83
C LEU A 225 -1.35 13.78 6.83
N VAL A 226 -0.58 14.83 7.10
CA VAL A 226 0.53 15.28 6.25
C VAL A 226 1.58 14.17 6.12
N SER A 227 1.94 13.51 7.23
CA SER A 227 2.88 12.39 7.23
C SER A 227 2.36 11.23 6.39
N LEU A 228 1.08 10.85 6.53
CA LEU A 228 0.46 9.79 5.74
C LEU A 228 0.42 10.12 4.24
N ILE A 229 0.05 11.34 3.87
CA ILE A 229 0.06 11.80 2.48
C ILE A 229 1.48 11.75 1.92
N THR A 230 2.46 12.25 2.66
CA THR A 230 3.88 12.27 2.25
C THR A 230 4.41 10.86 2.04
N LEU A 231 4.16 9.97 3.00
CA LEU A 231 4.51 8.55 2.92
C LEU A 231 3.85 7.86 1.72
N GLY A 232 2.56 8.11 1.50
CA GLY A 232 1.81 7.58 0.36
C GLY A 232 2.35 8.07 -0.97
N VAL A 233 2.57 9.38 -1.14
CA VAL A 233 3.12 9.96 -2.37
C VAL A 233 4.50 9.38 -2.68
N LYS A 234 5.39 9.34 -1.68
CA LYS A 234 6.74 8.79 -1.85
C LYS A 234 6.68 7.33 -2.30
N SER A 235 6.00 6.48 -1.53
CA SER A 235 5.96 5.04 -1.79
C SER A 235 5.24 4.69 -3.09
N LEU A 236 4.15 5.36 -3.43
CA LEU A 236 3.45 5.14 -4.70
C LEU A 236 4.27 5.63 -5.90
N SER A 237 5.06 6.71 -5.74
CA SER A 237 5.98 7.14 -6.80
C SER A 237 7.08 6.09 -7.03
N GLU A 238 7.62 5.49 -5.97
CA GLU A 238 8.61 4.40 -6.06
C GLU A 238 8.00 3.14 -6.70
N LEU A 239 6.79 2.74 -6.28
CA LEU A 239 6.08 1.61 -6.87
C LEU A 239 5.77 1.85 -8.36
N GLY A 240 5.38 3.06 -8.73
CA GLY A 240 5.19 3.47 -10.12
C GLY A 240 6.49 3.39 -10.94
N MET A 241 7.64 3.76 -10.36
CA MET A 241 8.94 3.60 -11.00
C MET A 241 9.31 2.11 -11.18
N LEU A 242 9.04 1.26 -10.19
CA LEU A 242 9.27 -0.19 -10.29
C LEU A 242 8.40 -0.82 -11.38
N ALA A 243 7.10 -0.52 -11.39
CA ALA A 243 6.16 -1.03 -12.39
C ALA A 243 6.50 -0.61 -13.83
N ALA A 244 7.12 0.56 -14.01
CA ALA A 244 7.57 1.03 -15.32
C ALA A 244 8.74 0.21 -15.90
N ARG A 245 9.57 -0.43 -15.05
CA ARG A 245 10.74 -1.21 -15.48
C ARG A 245 10.39 -2.57 -16.05
N ASP A 246 9.24 -3.13 -15.68
CA ASP A 246 8.81 -4.49 -16.07
C ASP A 246 8.15 -4.56 -17.47
N GLY A 247 8.63 -3.76 -18.42
CA GLY A 247 8.27 -3.89 -19.85
C GLY A 247 6.77 -3.76 -20.22
N GLY A 248 5.92 -3.29 -19.30
CA GLY A 248 4.47 -3.18 -19.49
C GLY A 248 3.64 -4.30 -18.85
N ASN A 249 4.25 -5.29 -18.21
CA ASN A 249 3.53 -6.35 -17.49
C ASN A 249 2.75 -5.80 -16.27
N LEU A 250 3.25 -4.71 -15.68
CA LEU A 250 2.67 -4.07 -14.49
C LEU A 250 1.91 -2.77 -14.81
N VAL A 251 1.33 -2.62 -16.01
CA VAL A 251 0.60 -1.40 -16.42
C VAL A 251 -0.52 -1.02 -15.45
N THR A 252 -1.24 -2.00 -14.89
CA THR A 252 -2.30 -1.73 -13.91
C THR A 252 -1.75 -1.11 -12.63
N ILE A 253 -0.62 -1.63 -12.12
CA ILE A 253 0.04 -1.07 -10.93
C ILE A 253 0.65 0.29 -11.25
N LEU A 254 1.28 0.45 -12.41
CA LEU A 254 1.82 1.73 -12.88
C LEU A 254 0.72 2.81 -12.88
N ASN A 255 -0.42 2.51 -13.50
CA ASN A 255 -1.54 3.45 -13.59
C ASN A 255 -2.13 3.76 -12.21
N THR A 256 -2.38 2.74 -11.39
CA THR A 256 -2.95 2.90 -10.04
C THR A 256 -2.02 3.72 -9.16
N SER A 257 -0.72 3.46 -9.19
CA SER A 257 0.28 4.15 -8.38
C SER A 257 0.35 5.64 -8.71
N TRP A 258 0.50 5.99 -10.00
CA TRP A 258 0.54 7.41 -10.41
C TRP A 258 -0.80 8.11 -10.21
N LYS A 259 -1.94 7.43 -10.43
CA LYS A 259 -3.25 7.98 -10.10
C LYS A 259 -3.37 8.27 -8.60
N GLY A 260 -2.87 7.37 -7.76
CA GLY A 260 -2.82 7.54 -6.31
C GLY A 260 -1.96 8.74 -5.92
N VAL A 261 -0.76 8.89 -6.47
CA VAL A 261 0.12 10.07 -6.27
C VAL A 261 -0.62 11.36 -6.59
N ILE A 262 -1.19 11.49 -7.80
CA ILE A 262 -1.92 12.71 -8.19
C ILE A 262 -3.10 12.97 -7.26
N THR A 263 -3.82 11.93 -6.88
CA THR A 263 -4.98 12.03 -6.01
C THR A 263 -4.61 12.53 -4.62
N LEU A 264 -3.54 11.99 -4.01
CA LEU A 264 -3.05 12.41 -2.71
C LEU A 264 -2.58 13.88 -2.73
N LEU A 265 -1.84 14.25 -3.77
CA LEU A 265 -1.39 15.63 -4.00
C LEU A 265 -2.54 16.64 -4.16
N GLN A 266 -3.74 16.18 -4.52
CA GLN A 266 -4.93 17.02 -4.68
C GLN A 266 -5.76 17.18 -3.40
N ILE A 267 -5.50 16.41 -2.34
CA ILE A 267 -6.31 16.40 -1.12
C ILE A 267 -6.29 17.76 -0.42
N ASP A 268 -5.12 18.38 -0.25
CA ASP A 268 -5.00 19.77 0.16
C ASP A 268 -3.64 20.34 -0.28
N LYS A 269 -3.66 21.30 -1.20
CA LYS A 269 -2.46 21.92 -1.76
C LYS A 269 -1.60 22.65 -0.72
N GLN A 270 -2.19 23.11 0.39
CA GLN A 270 -1.46 23.80 1.47
C GLN A 270 -0.78 22.82 2.41
N MET A 271 -1.32 21.61 2.58
CA MET A 271 -0.77 20.57 3.45
C MET A 271 0.39 19.78 2.82
N VAL A 272 0.57 19.90 1.50
CA VAL A 272 1.55 19.14 0.71
C VAL A 272 2.92 19.87 0.69
N SER A 273 3.14 20.87 1.54
CA SER A 273 4.43 21.61 1.58
C SER A 273 5.63 20.76 1.97
N GLU A 274 5.43 19.63 2.65
CA GLU A 274 6.50 18.71 3.07
C GLU A 274 6.85 17.67 2.01
N VAL A 275 6.05 17.56 0.95
CA VAL A 275 6.32 16.62 -0.15
C VAL A 275 7.30 17.26 -1.13
N ASP A 276 8.38 16.53 -1.47
CA ASP A 276 9.32 16.95 -2.51
C ASP A 276 8.69 16.79 -3.90
N ILE A 277 7.95 17.82 -4.34
CA ILE A 277 7.31 17.82 -5.66
C ILE A 277 8.37 17.84 -6.77
N GLY A 278 9.54 18.44 -6.51
CA GLY A 278 10.66 18.43 -7.43
C GLY A 278 11.08 17.01 -7.77
N GLU A 279 11.29 16.17 -6.75
CA GLU A 279 11.63 14.75 -6.90
C GLU A 279 10.58 13.99 -7.72
N ILE A 280 9.29 14.22 -7.48
CA ILE A 280 8.20 13.58 -8.23
C ILE A 280 8.23 13.96 -9.71
N ILE A 281 8.44 15.25 -10.03
CA ILE A 281 8.57 15.72 -11.41
C ILE A 281 9.81 15.09 -12.06
N LEU A 282 10.93 15.03 -11.35
CA LEU A 282 12.17 14.43 -11.86
C LEU A 282 12.03 12.93 -12.14
N LYS A 283 11.32 12.18 -11.28
CA LYS A 283 10.99 10.77 -11.53
C LYS A 283 10.23 10.58 -12.85
N LEU A 284 9.19 11.39 -13.08
CA LEU A 284 8.40 11.34 -14.32
C LEU A 284 9.24 11.73 -15.55
N ILE A 285 10.06 12.77 -15.44
CA ILE A 285 11.00 13.18 -16.50
C ILE A 285 11.99 12.07 -16.80
N SER A 286 12.52 11.37 -15.79
CA SER A 286 13.42 10.24 -15.98
C SER A 286 12.78 9.15 -16.83
N LEU A 287 11.53 8.77 -16.53
CA LEU A 287 10.79 7.76 -17.30
C LEU A 287 10.57 8.19 -18.76
N ILE A 288 10.30 9.48 -19.01
CA ILE A 288 10.18 10.03 -20.37
C ILE A 288 11.51 9.92 -21.11
N LYS A 289 12.59 10.42 -20.49
CA LYS A 289 13.93 10.43 -21.09
C LYS A 289 14.40 9.01 -21.41
N GLU A 290 14.18 8.08 -20.50
CA GLU A 290 14.55 6.68 -20.68
C GLU A 290 13.76 6.01 -21.80
N SER A 291 12.44 6.22 -21.86
CA SER A 291 11.59 5.70 -22.94
C SER A 291 12.02 6.22 -24.32
N LEU A 292 12.34 7.52 -24.42
CA LEU A 292 12.84 8.12 -25.66
C LEU A 292 14.22 7.58 -26.03
N ARG A 293 15.13 7.44 -25.06
CA ARG A 293 16.47 6.88 -25.30
C ARG A 293 16.38 5.47 -25.87
N PHE A 294 15.62 4.58 -25.24
CA PHE A 294 15.46 3.21 -25.73
C PHE A 294 14.90 3.16 -27.16
N ALA A 295 13.94 4.03 -27.48
CA ALA A 295 13.42 4.12 -28.83
C ALA A 295 14.43 4.66 -29.85
N ALA A 296 15.20 5.70 -29.50
CA ALA A 296 16.25 6.21 -30.36
C ALA A 296 17.32 5.15 -30.65
N GLU A 297 17.73 4.39 -29.64
CA GLU A 297 18.67 3.27 -29.79
C GLU A 297 18.09 2.18 -30.69
N ALA A 298 16.86 1.74 -30.44
CA ALA A 298 16.19 0.70 -31.23
C ALA A 298 16.06 1.10 -32.72
N TRP A 299 15.64 2.33 -33.00
CA TRP A 299 15.42 2.80 -34.38
C TRP A 299 16.73 3.15 -35.09
N SER A 300 17.76 3.57 -34.37
CA SER A 300 19.09 3.79 -34.97
C SER A 300 19.75 2.47 -35.38
N CYS A 301 19.49 1.39 -34.64
CA CYS A 301 20.01 0.06 -34.93
C CYS A 301 19.24 -0.68 -36.04
N SER A 302 17.99 -0.31 -36.33
CA SER A 302 17.13 -1.06 -37.26
C SER A 302 17.46 -0.86 -38.75
N GLY A 303 18.37 0.07 -39.10
CA GLY A 303 18.95 0.22 -40.44
C GLY A 303 17.94 0.44 -41.59
N LYS A 304 17.82 1.68 -42.09
CA LYS A 304 17.07 2.11 -43.31
C LYS A 304 15.59 1.72 -43.44
N GLU A 305 15.04 0.85 -42.61
CA GLU A 305 13.60 0.60 -42.56
C GLU A 305 12.92 1.74 -41.80
N ASN A 306 11.95 2.38 -42.46
CA ASN A 306 11.14 3.44 -41.85
C ASN A 306 10.39 2.87 -40.64
N VAL A 307 10.33 3.64 -39.56
CA VAL A 307 9.62 3.22 -38.34
C VAL A 307 8.12 3.14 -38.65
N SER A 308 7.53 1.96 -38.45
CA SER A 308 6.09 1.81 -38.68
C SER A 308 5.28 2.69 -37.70
N ALA A 309 4.12 3.18 -38.15
CA ALA A 309 3.23 3.97 -37.29
C ALA A 309 2.75 3.19 -36.04
N THR A 310 2.76 1.85 -36.08
CA THR A 310 2.41 1.01 -34.94
C THR A 310 3.55 0.97 -33.92
N GLU A 311 4.79 0.86 -34.38
CA GLU A 311 5.98 0.87 -33.52
C GLU A 311 6.17 2.25 -32.87
N ALA A 312 6.05 3.32 -33.65
CA ALA A 312 6.07 4.68 -33.12
C ALA A 312 5.00 4.88 -32.04
N ARG A 313 3.78 4.39 -32.26
CA ARG A 313 2.70 4.48 -31.26
C ARG A 313 3.01 3.71 -29.98
N ARG A 314 3.61 2.53 -30.08
CA ARG A 314 4.00 1.73 -28.92
C ARG A 314 4.99 2.46 -28.02
N VAL A 315 5.98 3.13 -28.62
CA VAL A 315 6.98 3.96 -27.92
C VAL A 315 6.37 5.20 -27.27
N PHE A 316 5.55 5.94 -28.01
CA PHE A 316 5.03 7.22 -27.52
C PHE A 316 3.90 7.09 -26.50
N LEU A 317 3.27 5.92 -26.39
CA LEU A 317 2.17 5.71 -25.45
C LEU A 317 2.62 5.86 -23.98
N PRO A 318 3.70 5.19 -23.50
CA PRO A 318 4.29 5.45 -22.18
C PRO A 318 4.75 6.91 -22.01
N VAL A 319 5.42 7.49 -23.00
CA VAL A 319 5.89 8.89 -22.97
C VAL A 319 4.73 9.85 -22.72
N LYS A 320 3.63 9.69 -23.47
CA LYS A 320 2.41 10.48 -23.29
C LYS A 320 1.83 10.31 -21.89
N PHE A 321 1.79 9.08 -21.36
CA PHE A 321 1.29 8.81 -20.02
C PHE A 321 2.12 9.54 -18.94
N TYR A 322 3.45 9.47 -19.00
CA TYR A 322 4.32 10.16 -18.05
C TYR A 322 4.22 11.68 -18.17
N LEU A 323 4.16 12.21 -19.40
CA LEU A 323 3.98 13.65 -19.65
C LEU A 323 2.68 14.19 -19.08
N ILE A 324 1.56 13.47 -19.25
CA ILE A 324 0.27 13.88 -18.69
C ILE A 324 0.35 13.98 -17.17
N ASN A 325 0.98 13.01 -16.51
CA ASN A 325 1.17 13.05 -15.06
C ASN A 325 2.11 14.19 -14.65
N ALA A 326 3.20 14.42 -15.37
CA ALA A 326 4.14 15.52 -15.07
C ALA A 326 3.46 16.89 -15.19
N VAL A 327 2.69 17.10 -16.26
CA VAL A 327 1.93 18.34 -16.47
C VAL A 327 0.90 18.54 -15.35
N LYS A 328 0.21 17.49 -14.90
CA LYS A 328 -0.72 17.59 -13.77
C LYS A 328 -0.01 18.05 -12.49
N VAL A 329 1.15 17.46 -12.17
CA VAL A 329 1.93 17.86 -10.97
C VAL A 329 2.41 19.30 -11.08
N VAL A 330 3.00 19.68 -12.22
CA VAL A 330 3.48 21.05 -12.48
C VAL A 330 2.34 22.07 -12.37
N ALA A 331 1.15 21.76 -12.89
CA ALA A 331 -0.02 22.64 -12.80
C ALA A 331 -0.56 22.76 -11.37
N LEU A 332 -0.41 21.73 -10.54
CA LEU A 332 -0.80 21.78 -9.13
C LEU A 332 0.18 22.60 -8.29
N PHE A 333 1.49 22.57 -8.62
CA PHE A 333 2.56 23.19 -7.82
C PHE A 333 3.55 23.99 -8.69
N PRO A 334 3.12 25.11 -9.31
CA PRO A 334 3.96 25.88 -10.22
C PRO A 334 5.22 26.47 -9.56
N SER A 335 5.14 26.87 -8.28
CA SER A 335 6.27 27.41 -7.53
C SER A 335 7.37 26.35 -7.34
N GLN A 336 7.02 25.14 -6.90
CA GLN A 336 7.97 24.06 -6.75
C GLN A 336 8.50 23.55 -8.10
N ALA A 337 7.65 23.51 -9.12
CA ALA A 337 8.07 23.15 -10.48
C ALA A 337 9.14 24.10 -11.05
N SER A 338 9.13 25.37 -10.65
CA SER A 338 10.15 26.33 -11.09
C SER A 338 11.57 25.94 -10.66
N LEU A 339 11.72 25.21 -9.54
CA LEU A 339 13.01 24.73 -9.03
C LEU A 339 13.63 23.67 -9.95
N VAL A 340 12.81 22.94 -10.71
CA VAL A 340 13.24 21.90 -11.67
C VAL A 340 13.02 22.32 -13.13
N PHE A 341 12.82 23.62 -13.38
CA PHE A 341 12.52 24.14 -14.72
C PHE A 341 13.58 23.75 -15.77
N LYS A 342 14.86 23.74 -15.40
CA LYS A 342 15.94 23.31 -16.29
C LYS A 342 15.69 21.90 -16.83
N GLU A 343 15.29 20.97 -15.98
CA GLU A 343 15.03 19.59 -16.38
C GLU A 343 13.76 19.46 -17.23
N ILE A 344 12.73 20.27 -16.92
CA ILE A 344 11.52 20.37 -17.75
C ILE A 344 11.89 20.86 -19.16
N ALA A 345 12.67 21.95 -19.26
CA ALA A 345 13.09 22.53 -20.53
C ALA A 345 13.94 21.54 -21.35
N LEU A 346 14.89 20.84 -20.71
CA LEU A 346 15.66 19.79 -21.36
C LEU A 346 14.79 18.65 -21.86
N CYS A 347 13.80 18.21 -21.07
CA CYS A 347 12.85 17.19 -21.51
C CYS A 347 12.05 17.62 -22.74
N VAL A 348 11.58 18.87 -22.78
CA VAL A 348 10.87 19.44 -23.94
C VAL A 348 11.79 19.48 -25.16
N LEU A 349 13.03 19.95 -25.01
CA LEU A 349 14.01 19.97 -26.10
C LEU A 349 14.29 18.56 -26.64
N MET A 350 14.45 17.57 -25.75
CA MET A 350 14.63 16.17 -26.16
C MET A 350 13.45 15.66 -26.99
N ILE A 351 12.22 15.93 -26.56
CA ILE A 351 11.01 15.54 -27.30
C ILE A 351 10.94 16.26 -28.65
N SER A 352 11.19 17.58 -28.69
CA SER A 352 11.16 18.37 -29.93
C SER A 352 12.25 17.98 -30.92
N ALA A 353 13.42 17.54 -30.43
CA ALA A 353 14.51 17.08 -31.26
C ALA A 353 14.35 15.61 -31.71
N PHE A 354 13.39 14.87 -31.14
CA PHE A 354 13.19 13.46 -31.43
C PHE A 354 12.60 13.27 -32.83
N LYS A 355 13.44 12.84 -33.78
CA LYS A 355 13.03 12.61 -35.18
C LYS A 355 12.61 11.15 -35.36
N VAL A 356 11.43 10.96 -35.93
CA VAL A 356 10.97 9.67 -36.47
C VAL A 356 11.26 9.69 -37.97
N TYR A 357 12.03 8.73 -38.49
CA TYR A 357 12.35 8.61 -39.92
C TYR A 357 11.51 7.53 -40.60
#